data_AF-A0ABD0YP32-F1
#
_entry.id   AF-A0ABD0YP32-F1
#
_cell.length_a   1.000
_cell.length_b   1.000
_cell.length_c   1.000
_cell.angle_alpha   90.00
_cell.angle_beta   90.00
_cell.angle_gamma   90.00
#
_symmetry.space_group_name_H-M   'P 1'
#
loop_
_entity.id
_entity.type
_entity.pdbx_description
1 polymer ?
#
loop_
_entity_poly.entity_id
_entity_poly.type
_entity_poly.pdbx_seq_one_letter_code
_entity_poly.pdbx_strand_id
1 'polypeptide(L)'
;MIQFSWILLRLYDKESEMMRERYLERMLQQAQAAKEAMKGAKQELWKCDPKKHKEGETYTELTKILQGFIVNEVDLNDQMTCKEDCGAYSITKQHGCYKDGYCKKQQACRGTVVDCKYVDSDMWVCPSDANKRRYDWIEYENGHTLGMKKSCSRAITKVDSWWRWVFWHCSYCFCLCDDQHNSNSDRYFNLRPITSNILQNKVVSGIRFVKVNQVIHLQIQEADMSAKGSLNGTSVAWKPVDAYFIKQAKEGQDYHTITYKERAIDLDDLFVPDGHVLTGVRFRKVGTHLNFEIQASPYNYTSGILSRDRSQWISNDNTDGSLVKPRKKLVLDSPDLPTRSSALAEPDSSSDQYLEFTNSDIDSDAAQSTVPFIDIQPVAPKPPVPLSGAGIYHKGNRWFGGFIAPKVFTLDFSAHLQDNFPEINEAQKLRK
;
A
#
# COMPACT_ATOMS: atom_id res chain seq x y z
N MET A 1 -9.79 -71.35 -36.95
CA MET A 1 -9.78 -69.87 -36.86
C MET A 1 -10.45 -69.32 -35.59
N ILE A 2 -11.58 -69.87 -35.13
CA ILE A 2 -12.31 -69.35 -33.94
C ILE A 2 -11.48 -69.40 -32.64
N GLN A 3 -10.73 -70.49 -32.38
CA GLN A 3 -9.91 -70.60 -31.16
C GLN A 3 -8.75 -69.59 -31.10
N PHE A 4 -8.13 -69.28 -32.23
CA PHE A 4 -7.05 -68.29 -32.30
C PHE A 4 -7.57 -66.86 -32.03
N SER A 5 -8.75 -66.54 -32.58
CA SER A 5 -9.42 -65.26 -32.31
C SER A 5 -9.82 -65.10 -30.84
N TRP A 6 -10.24 -66.18 -30.18
CA TRP A 6 -10.62 -66.17 -28.76
C TRP A 6 -9.42 -65.99 -27.82
N ILE A 7 -8.28 -66.59 -28.16
CA ILE A 7 -7.02 -66.44 -27.42
C ILE A 7 -6.48 -65.01 -27.59
N LEU A 8 -6.53 -64.46 -28.81
CA LEU A 8 -6.15 -63.07 -29.08
C LEU A 8 -7.05 -62.09 -28.32
N LEU A 9 -8.36 -62.31 -28.30
CA LEU A 9 -9.30 -61.45 -27.56
C LEU A 9 -8.97 -61.44 -26.06
N ARG A 10 -8.72 -62.62 -25.46
CA ARG A 10 -8.34 -62.74 -24.05
C ARG A 10 -6.99 -62.10 -23.71
N LEU A 11 -6.03 -62.16 -24.64
CA LEU A 11 -4.74 -61.48 -24.47
C LEU A 11 -4.90 -59.97 -24.53
N TYR A 12 -5.68 -59.47 -25.49
CA TYR A 12 -6.03 -58.05 -25.58
C TYR A 12 -6.80 -57.56 -24.34
N ASP A 13 -7.76 -58.33 -23.83
CA ASP A 13 -8.49 -57.98 -22.60
C ASP A 13 -7.52 -57.88 -21.40
N LYS A 14 -6.64 -58.88 -21.20
CA LYS A 14 -5.64 -58.84 -20.13
C LYS A 14 -4.65 -57.68 -20.26
N GLU A 15 -4.18 -57.39 -21.47
CA GLU A 15 -3.29 -56.25 -21.71
C GLU A 15 -4.01 -54.93 -21.46
N SER A 16 -5.29 -54.83 -21.85
CA SER A 16 -6.11 -53.64 -21.60
C SER A 16 -6.35 -53.40 -20.11
N GLU A 17 -6.59 -54.46 -19.34
CA GLU A 17 -6.76 -54.40 -17.87
C GLU A 17 -5.45 -53.98 -17.19
N MET A 18 -4.32 -54.58 -17.56
CA MET A 18 -3.01 -54.20 -17.02
C MET A 18 -2.62 -52.76 -17.39
N MET A 19 -2.94 -52.31 -18.61
CA MET A 19 -2.73 -50.92 -19.01
C MET A 19 -3.62 -49.96 -18.23
N ARG A 20 -4.88 -50.33 -17.97
CA ARG A 20 -5.81 -49.55 -17.14
C ARG A 20 -5.31 -49.45 -15.70
N GLU A 21 -4.90 -50.56 -15.07
CA GLU A 21 -4.34 -50.56 -13.71
C GLU A 21 -3.11 -49.65 -13.61
N ARG A 22 -2.15 -49.77 -14.53
CA ARG A 22 -0.95 -48.93 -14.56
C ARG A 22 -1.26 -47.45 -14.81
N TYR A 23 -2.22 -47.16 -15.70
CA TYR A 23 -2.65 -45.79 -15.95
C TYR A 23 -3.24 -45.17 -14.69
N LEU A 24 -4.12 -45.91 -14.01
CA LEU A 24 -4.76 -45.51 -12.78
C LEU A 24 -3.77 -45.30 -11.63
N GLU A 25 -2.81 -46.20 -11.45
CA GLU A 25 -1.74 -46.07 -10.45
C GLU A 25 -0.88 -44.81 -10.71
N ARG A 26 -0.50 -44.57 -11.97
CA ARG A 26 0.24 -43.36 -12.36
C ARG A 26 -0.58 -42.10 -12.12
N MET A 27 -1.87 -42.10 -12.43
CA MET A 27 -2.76 -40.97 -12.17
C MET A 27 -2.85 -40.64 -10.69
N LEU A 28 -2.93 -41.67 -9.83
CA LEU A 28 -2.99 -41.49 -8.38
C LEU A 28 -1.67 -40.93 -7.84
N GLN A 29 -0.53 -41.47 -8.28
CA GLN A 29 0.80 -40.95 -7.93
C GLN A 29 0.98 -39.49 -8.38
N GLN A 30 0.55 -39.16 -9.61
CA GLN A 30 0.60 -37.79 -10.13
C GLN A 30 -0.31 -36.84 -9.34
N ALA A 31 -1.53 -37.28 -8.98
CA ALA A 31 -2.46 -36.48 -8.19
C ALA A 31 -1.92 -36.20 -6.78
N GLN A 32 -1.32 -37.20 -6.13
CA GLN A 32 -0.67 -37.04 -4.83
C GLN A 32 0.52 -36.09 -4.90
N ALA A 33 1.42 -36.29 -5.87
CA ALA A 33 2.57 -35.41 -6.07
C ALA A 33 2.13 -33.96 -6.36
N ALA A 34 1.10 -33.77 -7.19
CA ALA A 34 0.53 -32.44 -7.45
C ALA A 34 -0.07 -31.80 -6.19
N LYS A 35 -0.79 -32.58 -5.38
CA LYS A 35 -1.40 -32.11 -4.13
C LYS A 35 -0.34 -31.68 -3.11
N GLU A 36 0.73 -32.45 -2.97
CA GLU A 36 1.86 -32.10 -2.09
C GLU A 36 2.59 -30.85 -2.58
N ALA A 37 2.86 -30.77 -3.89
CA ALA A 37 3.49 -29.59 -4.49
C ALA A 37 2.64 -28.32 -4.32
N MET A 38 1.31 -28.43 -4.48
CA MET A 38 0.40 -27.29 -4.28
C MET A 38 0.35 -26.84 -2.82
N LYS A 39 0.30 -27.78 -1.86
CA LYS A 39 0.35 -27.45 -0.42
C LYS A 39 1.63 -26.71 -0.01
N GLY A 40 2.75 -26.99 -0.68
CA GLY A 40 4.02 -26.30 -0.43
C GLY A 40 4.19 -25.00 -1.21
N ALA A 41 3.35 -24.71 -2.19
CA ALA A 41 3.47 -23.53 -3.04
C ALA A 41 2.98 -22.27 -2.31
N LYS A 42 3.76 -21.20 -2.37
CA LYS A 42 3.33 -19.90 -1.84
C LYS A 42 2.19 -19.34 -2.70
N GLN A 43 1.08 -19.02 -2.04
CA GLN A 43 -0.09 -18.39 -2.68
C GLN A 43 0.06 -16.86 -2.82
N GLU A 44 0.99 -16.29 -2.08
CA GLU A 44 1.25 -14.86 -2.04
C GLU A 44 1.83 -14.37 -3.37
N LEU A 45 1.21 -13.34 -3.93
CA LEU A 45 1.70 -12.61 -5.09
C LEU A 45 1.78 -11.13 -4.77
N TRP A 46 2.95 -10.57 -5.00
CA TRP A 46 3.24 -9.14 -4.92
C TRP A 46 4.10 -8.73 -6.11
N LYS A 47 4.30 -7.43 -6.30
CA LYS A 47 4.98 -6.89 -7.48
C LYS A 47 6.42 -6.46 -7.16
N CYS A 48 7.38 -7.06 -7.86
CA CYS A 48 8.78 -6.63 -7.85
C CYS A 48 8.92 -5.20 -8.39
N ASP A 49 10.02 -4.55 -8.03
CA ASP A 49 10.31 -3.22 -8.54
C ASP A 49 10.51 -3.19 -10.06
N PRO A 50 10.06 -2.12 -10.73
CA PRO A 50 10.35 -1.90 -12.14
C PRO A 50 11.85 -1.60 -12.31
N LYS A 51 12.36 -1.75 -13.54
CA LYS A 51 13.74 -1.34 -13.86
C LYS A 51 14.01 0.15 -13.57
N LYS A 52 12.97 0.98 -13.68
CA LYS A 52 13.02 2.40 -13.37
C LYS A 52 11.66 2.83 -12.84
N HIS A 53 11.65 3.41 -11.65
CA HIS A 53 10.46 4.04 -11.10
C HIS A 53 10.11 5.30 -11.89
N LYS A 54 8.84 5.41 -12.23
CA LYS A 54 8.22 6.56 -12.88
C LYS A 54 6.91 6.88 -12.18
N GLU A 55 6.76 8.14 -11.81
CA GLU A 55 5.54 8.63 -11.18
C GLU A 55 4.36 8.55 -12.15
N GLY A 56 3.20 8.10 -11.69
CA GLY A 56 1.98 7.95 -12.49
C GLY A 56 1.94 6.68 -13.35
N GLU A 57 3.08 6.01 -13.57
CA GLU A 57 3.14 4.69 -14.24
C GLU A 57 3.38 3.53 -13.26
N THR A 58 4.29 3.70 -12.31
CA THR A 58 4.74 2.63 -11.40
C THR A 58 4.56 2.96 -9.92
N TYR A 59 4.66 4.25 -9.57
CA TYR A 59 4.36 4.70 -8.22
C TYR A 59 3.62 6.03 -8.25
N THR A 60 3.07 6.41 -7.11
CA THR A 60 2.64 7.77 -6.82
C THR A 60 3.03 8.14 -5.39
N GLU A 61 2.84 9.38 -5.01
CA GLU A 61 3.15 9.87 -3.66
C GLU A 61 1.98 10.71 -3.14
N LEU A 62 1.89 10.78 -1.82
CA LEU A 62 1.20 11.87 -1.15
C LEU A 62 2.06 13.12 -1.24
N THR A 63 1.44 14.29 -1.35
CA THR A 63 2.17 15.55 -1.52
C THR A 63 1.82 16.55 -0.45
N LYS A 64 2.82 17.31 -0.01
CA LYS A 64 2.66 18.46 0.89
C LYS A 64 2.21 18.14 2.32
N ILE A 65 2.51 16.93 2.80
CA ILE A 65 2.25 16.50 4.17
C ILE A 65 3.58 16.53 4.94
N LEU A 66 3.60 17.23 6.08
CA LEU A 66 4.78 17.36 6.95
C LEU A 66 6.02 17.88 6.22
N GLN A 67 5.86 18.89 5.36
CA GLN A 67 7.01 19.43 4.64
C GLN A 67 7.87 20.31 5.52
N GLY A 68 9.19 20.18 5.41
CA GLY A 68 10.15 21.09 6.02
C GLY A 68 9.81 22.55 5.70
N PHE A 69 9.76 23.37 6.75
CA PHE A 69 9.23 24.72 6.74
C PHE A 69 10.06 25.61 7.67
N ILE A 70 10.67 26.64 7.09
CA ILE A 70 11.46 27.63 7.83
C ILE A 70 10.54 28.74 8.31
N VAL A 71 10.56 29.07 9.59
CA VAL A 71 9.68 30.11 10.16
C VAL A 71 10.36 30.75 11.35
N ASN A 72 10.22 32.06 11.50
CA ASN A 72 10.84 32.76 12.61
C ASN A 72 10.02 32.55 13.89
N GLU A 73 10.68 32.45 15.03
CA GLU A 73 10.05 32.31 16.34
C GLU A 73 8.95 33.35 16.60
N VAL A 74 9.16 34.59 16.15
CA VAL A 74 8.19 35.69 16.27
C VAL A 74 6.85 35.40 15.59
N ASP A 75 6.82 34.51 14.59
CA ASP A 75 5.63 34.15 13.83
C ASP A 75 4.94 32.89 14.37
N LEU A 76 5.51 32.24 15.39
CA LEU A 76 5.04 30.97 15.99
C LEU A 76 4.16 31.15 17.23
N ASN A 77 3.95 32.38 17.69
CA ASN A 77 3.10 32.71 18.84
C ASN A 77 2.22 33.94 18.59
N ASP A 78 1.07 34.00 19.27
CA ASP A 78 0.10 35.10 19.16
C ASP A 78 0.66 36.45 19.65
N GLN A 79 1.59 36.42 20.60
CA GLN A 79 2.18 37.63 21.19
C GLN A 79 3.23 38.28 20.27
N MET A 80 3.62 37.60 19.19
CA MET A 80 4.68 38.00 18.28
C MET A 80 5.98 38.32 19.03
N THR A 81 6.43 37.41 19.89
CA THR A 81 7.63 37.55 20.72
C THR A 81 8.66 36.45 20.43
N CYS A 82 9.90 36.65 20.87
CA CYS A 82 10.98 35.67 20.71
C CYS A 82 11.51 35.25 22.08
N LYS A 83 10.58 34.79 22.94
CA LYS A 83 10.87 34.52 24.35
C LYS A 83 11.28 33.08 24.62
N GLU A 84 10.88 32.19 23.74
CA GLU A 84 11.06 30.76 23.88
C GLU A 84 12.22 30.34 22.98
N ASP A 85 12.43 29.05 22.84
CA ASP A 85 13.28 28.51 21.78
C ASP A 85 12.44 27.79 20.74
N CYS A 86 13.06 27.43 19.61
CA CYS A 86 12.37 26.69 18.56
C CYS A 86 11.81 25.34 19.06
N GLY A 87 12.44 24.71 20.06
CA GLY A 87 12.04 23.41 20.59
C GLY A 87 10.77 23.48 21.46
N ALA A 88 10.44 24.64 22.01
CA ALA A 88 9.20 24.87 22.75
C ALA A 88 7.94 24.71 21.87
N TYR A 89 8.07 24.88 20.55
CA TYR A 89 6.97 24.81 19.60
C TYR A 89 6.77 23.39 19.03
N SER A 90 6.31 22.47 19.88
CA SER A 90 6.01 21.09 19.45
C SER A 90 4.80 21.01 18.50
N ILE A 91 3.73 21.76 18.79
CA ILE A 91 2.54 21.90 17.95
C ILE A 91 2.06 23.34 18.03
N THR A 92 2.04 24.06 16.92
CA THR A 92 1.59 25.45 16.80
C THR A 92 1.02 25.71 15.39
N LYS A 93 0.89 26.98 15.02
CA LYS A 93 0.57 27.45 13.67
C LYS A 93 1.41 28.69 13.35
N GLN A 94 1.43 29.09 12.08
CA GLN A 94 1.97 30.39 11.73
C GLN A 94 0.91 31.48 12.04
N HIS A 95 1.17 32.32 13.05
CA HIS A 95 0.24 33.35 13.50
C HIS A 95 0.32 34.64 12.68
N GLY A 96 1.46 34.89 12.03
CA GLY A 96 1.69 36.12 11.28
C GLY A 96 2.87 36.06 10.33
N CYS A 97 3.25 37.24 9.86
CA CYS A 97 4.46 37.46 9.09
C CYS A 97 5.06 38.81 9.51
N TYR A 98 5.87 38.79 10.55
CA TYR A 98 6.41 40.00 11.17
C TYR A 98 7.28 40.76 10.17
N LYS A 99 6.94 42.04 9.98
CA LYS A 99 7.61 42.98 9.07
C LYS A 99 7.85 42.43 7.65
N ASP A 100 6.95 41.61 7.13
CA ASP A 100 7.07 41.06 5.78
C ASP A 100 8.42 40.33 5.56
N GLY A 101 8.93 39.64 6.59
CA GLY A 101 10.21 38.93 6.56
C GLY A 101 10.23 37.72 5.62
N TYR A 102 11.06 36.71 5.93
CA TYR A 102 11.17 35.52 5.06
C TYR A 102 9.84 34.81 4.79
N CYS A 103 8.90 34.83 5.74
CA CYS A 103 7.52 34.33 5.60
C CYS A 103 6.79 34.84 4.34
N LYS A 104 7.09 36.05 3.84
CA LYS A 104 6.49 36.60 2.61
C LYS A 104 7.18 36.11 1.33
N LYS A 105 8.42 35.63 1.44
CA LYS A 105 9.25 35.14 0.32
C LYS A 105 9.04 33.65 0.02
N GLN A 106 8.20 32.97 0.79
CA GLN A 106 7.90 31.55 0.65
C GLN A 106 6.39 31.30 0.67
N GLN A 107 5.98 30.08 0.34
CA GLN A 107 4.61 29.66 0.54
C GLN A 107 4.29 29.60 2.04
N ALA A 108 3.19 30.23 2.47
CA ALA A 108 2.75 30.17 3.86
C ALA A 108 2.37 28.74 4.28
N CYS A 109 2.45 28.45 5.58
CA CYS A 109 1.83 27.26 6.17
C CYS A 109 0.54 27.67 6.88
N ARG A 110 -0.62 27.37 6.29
CA ARG A 110 -1.92 27.79 6.87
C ARG A 110 -2.52 26.79 7.84
N GLY A 111 -1.98 25.58 7.88
CA GLY A 111 -2.42 24.53 8.80
C GLY A 111 -1.57 24.49 10.06
N THR A 112 -1.21 23.27 10.46
CA THR A 112 -0.46 23.03 11.71
C THR A 112 1.04 23.06 11.41
N VAL A 113 1.80 23.71 12.27
CA VAL A 113 3.26 23.67 12.29
C VAL A 113 3.68 22.80 13.47
N VAL A 114 4.53 21.81 13.23
CA VAL A 114 4.89 20.80 14.24
C VAL A 114 6.39 20.55 14.25
N ASP A 115 6.88 19.97 15.34
CA ASP A 115 8.24 19.45 15.50
C ASP A 115 9.32 20.48 15.11
N CYS A 116 9.16 21.71 15.61
CA CYS A 116 10.12 22.77 15.40
C CYS A 116 11.44 22.50 16.13
N LYS A 117 12.55 22.82 15.47
CA LYS A 117 13.90 22.74 16.03
C LYS A 117 14.77 23.89 15.57
N TYR A 118 15.70 24.28 16.44
CA TYR A 118 16.77 25.19 16.08
C TYR A 118 17.91 24.38 15.45
N VAL A 119 18.50 24.89 14.37
CA VAL A 119 19.63 24.26 13.69
C VAL A 119 20.82 25.23 13.69
N ASP A 120 20.63 26.42 13.13
CA ASP A 120 21.57 27.54 13.18
C ASP A 120 20.83 28.87 12.93
N SER A 121 21.46 30.01 13.22
CA SER A 121 20.86 31.35 13.10
C SER A 121 20.69 31.82 11.66
N ASP A 122 21.75 31.72 10.85
CA ASP A 122 21.79 32.29 9.51
C ASP A 122 21.87 31.19 8.46
N MET A 123 21.15 31.37 7.36
CA MET A 123 21.05 30.35 6.30
C MET A 123 20.84 30.95 4.91
N TRP A 124 21.27 30.19 3.90
CA TRP A 124 20.96 30.38 2.50
C TRP A 124 19.97 29.32 2.05
N VAL A 125 18.79 29.76 1.64
CA VAL A 125 17.72 28.88 1.18
C VAL A 125 17.67 28.90 -0.33
N CYS A 126 17.64 27.73 -0.96
CA CYS A 126 17.30 27.57 -2.36
C CYS A 126 15.82 27.19 -2.50
N PRO A 127 14.93 28.13 -2.90
CA PRO A 127 13.53 27.81 -3.11
C PRO A 127 13.37 26.87 -4.31
N SER A 128 12.53 25.85 -4.15
CA SER A 128 12.21 24.93 -5.24
C SER A 128 11.33 25.61 -6.29
N ASP A 129 11.58 25.29 -7.56
CA ASP A 129 10.68 25.62 -8.68
C ASP A 129 9.56 24.58 -8.86
N ALA A 130 9.76 23.37 -8.34
CA ALA A 130 8.76 22.32 -8.39
C ALA A 130 7.58 22.65 -7.44
N ASN A 131 6.34 22.56 -7.96
CA ASN A 131 5.10 22.78 -7.19
C ASN A 131 4.97 21.84 -5.97
N LYS A 132 5.70 20.73 -5.95
CA LYS A 132 5.63 19.73 -4.88
C LYS A 132 6.53 20.01 -3.69
N ARG A 133 7.53 20.89 -3.80
CA ARG A 133 8.55 21.12 -2.77
C ARG A 133 8.66 22.60 -2.46
N ARG A 134 9.04 22.95 -1.23
CA ARG A 134 9.32 24.33 -0.78
C ARG A 134 10.77 24.70 -1.09
N TYR A 135 11.69 23.78 -0.84
CA TYR A 135 13.13 24.01 -1.00
C TYR A 135 13.80 22.86 -1.75
N ASP A 136 14.87 23.16 -2.48
CA ASP A 136 15.76 22.14 -3.03
C ASP A 136 16.87 21.78 -2.03
N TRP A 137 17.41 22.80 -1.35
CA TRP A 137 18.39 22.66 -0.28
C TRP A 137 18.39 23.91 0.62
N ILE A 138 18.94 23.76 1.82
CA ILE A 138 19.18 24.83 2.80
C ILE A 138 20.61 24.67 3.30
N GLU A 139 21.40 25.74 3.29
CA GLU A 139 22.76 25.75 3.83
C GLU A 139 22.84 26.73 5.00
N TYR A 140 23.36 26.29 6.13
CA TYR A 140 23.58 27.10 7.31
C TYR A 140 24.99 27.69 7.34
N GLU A 141 25.18 28.75 8.10
CA GLU A 141 26.48 29.44 8.24
C GLU A 141 27.60 28.54 8.78
N ASN A 142 27.28 27.61 9.67
CA ASN A 142 28.22 26.59 10.14
C ASN A 142 28.65 25.55 9.07
N GLY A 143 28.14 25.65 7.83
CA GLY A 143 28.43 24.73 6.72
C GLY A 143 27.54 23.49 6.67
N HIS A 144 26.65 23.30 7.64
CA HIS A 144 25.66 22.22 7.61
C HIS A 144 24.65 22.46 6.48
N THR A 145 24.34 21.41 5.71
CA THR A 145 23.47 21.50 4.53
C THR A 145 22.36 20.47 4.65
N LEU A 146 21.11 20.92 4.50
CA LEU A 146 19.93 20.08 4.35
C LEU A 146 19.58 19.94 2.87
N GLY A 147 19.30 18.71 2.44
CA GLY A 147 19.05 18.40 1.05
C GLY A 147 20.33 18.37 0.21
N MET A 148 20.17 18.06 -1.08
CA MET A 148 21.31 17.96 -2.00
C MET A 148 21.68 19.33 -2.58
N LYS A 149 22.71 19.99 -2.04
CA LYS A 149 23.20 21.26 -2.58
C LYS A 149 23.70 21.10 -4.01
N LYS A 150 22.97 21.74 -4.94
CA LYS A 150 23.26 21.83 -6.37
C LYS A 150 23.02 23.27 -6.84
N SER A 151 23.14 23.52 -8.14
CA SER A 151 22.71 24.80 -8.72
C SER A 151 21.26 25.12 -8.33
N CYS A 152 21.02 26.32 -7.82
CA CYS A 152 19.66 26.76 -7.50
C CYS A 152 18.97 27.29 -8.76
N SER A 153 17.77 26.79 -9.04
CA SER A 153 16.96 27.26 -10.18
C SER A 153 16.42 28.67 -9.97
N ARG A 154 16.12 29.02 -8.72
CA ARG A 154 15.63 30.34 -8.29
C ARG A 154 16.74 31.12 -7.58
N ALA A 155 16.48 32.40 -7.34
CA ALA A 155 17.40 33.24 -6.56
C ALA A 155 17.53 32.70 -5.14
N ILE A 156 18.77 32.45 -4.71
CA ILE A 156 19.09 32.07 -3.34
C ILE A 156 18.66 33.19 -2.41
N THR A 157 17.90 32.85 -1.37
CA THR A 157 17.44 33.81 -0.39
C THR A 157 18.26 33.67 0.88
N LYS A 158 18.98 34.73 1.26
CA LYS A 158 19.61 34.82 2.58
C LYS A 158 18.54 35.09 3.64
N VAL A 159 18.60 34.34 4.73
CA VAL A 159 17.69 34.41 5.86
C VAL A 159 18.55 34.57 7.12
N ASP A 160 18.53 35.77 7.67
CA ASP A 160 19.35 36.17 8.81
C ASP A 160 18.48 36.26 10.07
N SER A 161 18.93 35.66 11.17
CA SER A 161 18.31 35.88 12.48
C SER A 161 18.64 37.29 12.99
N TRP A 162 17.85 37.79 13.93
CA TRP A 162 17.97 39.20 14.33
C TRP A 162 17.67 39.42 15.81
N TRP A 163 18.25 40.49 16.34
CA TRP A 163 18.05 40.91 17.73
C TRP A 163 16.88 41.89 17.84
N ARG A 164 15.89 41.53 18.66
CA ARG A 164 14.86 42.45 19.12
C ARG A 164 15.32 43.08 20.42
N TRP A 165 15.89 44.29 20.29
CA TRP A 165 16.53 44.99 21.39
C TRP A 165 17.74 44.18 21.91
N VAL A 166 18.35 44.55 23.04
CA VAL A 166 19.60 43.93 23.50
C VAL A 166 19.40 42.51 24.10
N PHE A 167 18.17 42.11 24.43
CA PHE A 167 17.91 40.92 25.25
C PHE A 167 17.17 39.76 24.58
N TRP A 168 16.62 39.94 23.37
CA TRP A 168 15.82 38.91 22.71
C TRP A 168 16.37 38.63 21.31
N HIS A 169 16.82 37.40 21.08
CA HIS A 169 17.31 36.95 19.78
C HIS A 169 16.20 36.16 19.08
N CYS A 170 15.72 36.66 17.95
CA CYS A 170 14.67 36.04 17.15
C CYS A 170 15.28 35.10 16.12
N SER A 171 15.31 33.81 16.46
CA SER A 171 15.91 32.78 15.62
C SER A 171 14.92 32.26 14.57
N TYR A 172 15.45 31.80 13.43
CA TYR A 172 14.68 31.00 12.48
C TYR A 172 14.67 29.52 12.88
N CYS A 173 13.48 28.95 12.93
CA CYS A 173 13.23 27.55 13.26
C CYS A 173 13.02 26.73 11.99
N PHE A 174 13.52 25.50 11.99
CA PHE A 174 13.13 24.48 11.03
C PHE A 174 12.01 23.65 11.64
N CYS A 175 10.83 23.67 11.03
CA CYS A 175 9.64 22.94 11.48
C CYS A 175 9.08 22.07 10.35
N LEU A 176 8.04 21.30 10.64
CA LEU A 176 7.25 20.59 9.64
C LEU A 176 5.89 21.26 9.47
N CYS A 177 5.44 21.42 8.22
CA CYS A 177 4.17 22.03 7.88
C CYS A 177 3.16 20.97 7.43
N ASP A 178 2.04 20.88 8.14
CA ASP A 178 0.85 20.14 7.75
C ASP A 178 -0.30 21.10 7.36
N ASP A 179 -0.33 21.50 6.08
CA ASP A 179 -1.33 22.43 5.56
C ASP A 179 -2.48 21.73 4.81
N GLN A 180 -3.53 21.37 5.56
CA GLN A 180 -4.74 20.75 5.02
C GLN A 180 -5.57 21.70 4.13
N HIS A 181 -5.34 23.01 4.19
CA HIS A 181 -6.04 24.00 3.38
C HIS A 181 -5.42 24.17 1.98
N ASN A 182 -4.30 23.48 1.72
CA ASN A 182 -3.61 23.54 0.45
C ASN A 182 -4.32 22.69 -0.62
N SER A 183 -5.00 23.36 -1.56
CA SER A 183 -5.75 22.69 -2.64
C SER A 183 -4.92 21.88 -3.62
N ASN A 184 -3.59 22.01 -3.56
CA ASN A 184 -2.63 21.32 -4.43
C ASN A 184 -1.96 20.14 -3.70
N SER A 185 -2.53 19.68 -2.60
CA SER A 185 -2.02 18.58 -1.78
C SER A 185 -2.81 17.31 -2.05
N ASP A 186 -2.09 16.27 -2.48
CA ASP A 186 -2.62 14.93 -2.67
C ASP A 186 -2.47 14.17 -1.36
N ARG A 187 -3.53 14.11 -0.54
CA ARG A 187 -3.47 13.53 0.81
C ARG A 187 -4.69 12.68 1.18
N TYR A 188 -5.45 12.23 0.19
CA TYR A 188 -6.76 11.63 0.42
C TYR A 188 -6.78 10.15 0.03
N PHE A 189 -7.41 9.31 0.87
CA PHE A 189 -7.66 7.90 0.57
C PHE A 189 -9.17 7.66 0.46
N ASN A 190 -9.59 6.96 -0.58
CA ASN A 190 -10.99 6.58 -0.76
C ASN A 190 -11.41 5.49 0.23
N LEU A 191 -12.54 5.71 0.90
CA LEU A 191 -13.17 4.76 1.83
C LEU A 191 -14.35 4.01 1.20
N ARG A 192 -14.84 4.44 0.03
CA ARG A 192 -15.93 3.73 -0.67
C ARG A 192 -15.51 2.32 -1.08
N PRO A 193 -16.35 1.30 -0.87
CA PRO A 193 -16.05 -0.05 -1.28
C PRO A 193 -16.01 -0.21 -2.80
N ILE A 194 -15.13 -1.10 -3.26
CA ILE A 194 -15.14 -1.60 -4.63
C ILE A 194 -15.33 -3.11 -4.61
N THR A 195 -16.43 -3.57 -5.22
CA THR A 195 -16.81 -4.98 -5.29
C THR A 195 -16.91 -5.44 -6.73
N SER A 196 -16.66 -6.72 -6.99
CA SER A 196 -16.92 -7.35 -8.28
C SER A 196 -18.42 -7.42 -8.53
N ASN A 197 -18.82 -7.64 -9.79
CA ASN A 197 -20.22 -7.89 -10.11
C ASN A 197 -20.66 -9.30 -9.69
N ILE A 198 -20.95 -9.48 -8.40
CA ILE A 198 -21.39 -10.76 -7.81
C ILE A 198 -22.68 -11.25 -8.47
N LEU A 199 -23.59 -10.35 -8.85
CA LEU A 199 -24.85 -10.71 -9.53
C LEU A 199 -24.60 -11.38 -10.89
N GLN A 200 -23.51 -10.99 -11.56
CA GLN A 200 -23.04 -11.58 -12.82
C GLN A 200 -22.00 -12.70 -12.61
N ASN A 201 -21.88 -13.25 -11.40
CA ASN A 201 -20.94 -14.33 -11.07
C ASN A 201 -19.46 -13.95 -11.30
N LYS A 202 -19.11 -12.68 -11.12
CA LYS A 202 -17.73 -12.20 -11.23
C LYS A 202 -17.03 -12.18 -9.88
N VAL A 203 -15.75 -12.53 -9.88
CA VAL A 203 -14.86 -12.49 -8.70
C VAL A 203 -13.68 -11.56 -8.94
N VAL A 204 -13.00 -11.17 -7.86
CA VAL A 204 -11.75 -10.40 -7.96
C VAL A 204 -10.61 -11.32 -8.40
N SER A 205 -9.85 -10.89 -9.40
CA SER A 205 -8.67 -11.57 -9.94
C SER A 205 -7.39 -10.75 -9.83
N GLY A 206 -7.47 -9.49 -9.38
CA GLY A 206 -6.31 -8.64 -9.18
C GLY A 206 -6.66 -7.32 -8.49
N ILE A 207 -5.64 -6.66 -7.96
CA ILE A 207 -5.77 -5.40 -7.21
C ILE A 207 -4.64 -4.44 -7.60
N ARG A 208 -4.91 -3.14 -7.59
CA ARG A 208 -3.90 -2.07 -7.64
C ARG A 208 -4.39 -0.81 -6.96
N PHE A 209 -3.46 0.11 -6.69
CA PHE A 209 -3.81 1.49 -6.41
C PHE A 209 -3.89 2.33 -7.69
N VAL A 210 -4.75 3.34 -7.70
CA VAL A 210 -4.77 4.41 -8.70
C VAL A 210 -5.01 5.75 -8.02
N LYS A 211 -4.34 6.81 -8.50
CA LYS A 211 -4.60 8.18 -8.03
C LYS A 211 -5.46 8.91 -9.06
N VAL A 212 -6.66 9.31 -8.68
CA VAL A 212 -7.59 10.08 -9.52
C VAL A 212 -8.14 11.23 -8.70
N ASN A 213 -8.16 12.44 -9.27
CA ASN A 213 -8.67 13.64 -8.58
C ASN A 213 -8.07 13.87 -7.18
N GLN A 214 -6.75 13.62 -7.02
CA GLN A 214 -5.99 13.74 -5.76
C GLN A 214 -6.31 12.66 -4.70
N VAL A 215 -7.18 11.70 -5.02
CA VAL A 215 -7.58 10.62 -4.13
C VAL A 215 -6.92 9.31 -4.55
N ILE A 216 -6.35 8.59 -3.58
CA ILE A 216 -5.86 7.23 -3.76
C ILE A 216 -7.04 6.27 -3.66
N HIS A 217 -7.31 5.53 -4.74
CA HIS A 217 -8.35 4.52 -4.81
C HIS A 217 -7.74 3.11 -4.91
N LEU A 218 -8.40 2.16 -4.25
CA LEU A 218 -8.28 0.76 -4.61
C LEU A 218 -9.04 0.52 -5.93
N GLN A 219 -8.42 -0.23 -6.83
CA GLN A 219 -9.05 -0.70 -8.06
C GLN A 219 -8.89 -2.22 -8.14
N ILE A 220 -9.96 -2.90 -8.55
CA ILE A 220 -9.98 -4.35 -8.73
C ILE A 220 -10.04 -4.72 -10.20
N GLN A 221 -9.42 -5.85 -10.53
CA GLN A 221 -9.68 -6.60 -11.73
C GLN A 221 -10.72 -7.67 -11.41
N GLU A 222 -11.74 -7.80 -12.27
CA GLU A 222 -12.77 -8.83 -12.13
C GLU A 222 -12.83 -9.74 -13.36
N ALA A 223 -13.32 -10.96 -13.16
CA ALA A 223 -13.53 -11.94 -14.23
C ALA A 223 -14.68 -12.90 -13.91
N ASP A 224 -15.29 -13.48 -14.93
CA ASP A 224 -16.35 -14.47 -14.82
C ASP A 224 -15.80 -15.76 -14.23
N MET A 225 -16.46 -16.23 -13.17
CA MET A 225 -16.13 -17.50 -12.55
C MET A 225 -16.90 -18.65 -13.22
N SER A 226 -16.16 -19.71 -13.53
CA SER A 226 -16.67 -20.96 -14.11
C SER A 226 -16.51 -22.13 -13.14
N ALA A 227 -17.05 -23.28 -13.53
CA ALA A 227 -16.93 -24.52 -12.77
C ALA A 227 -15.48 -24.82 -12.35
N LYS A 228 -15.33 -25.43 -11.17
CA LYS A 228 -14.05 -25.82 -10.57
C LYS A 228 -13.10 -24.63 -10.31
N GLY A 229 -13.64 -23.43 -10.15
CA GLY A 229 -12.86 -22.22 -9.83
C GLY A 229 -12.00 -21.70 -10.99
N SER A 230 -12.28 -22.10 -12.23
CA SER A 230 -11.63 -21.52 -13.40
C SER A 230 -12.17 -20.12 -13.68
N LEU A 231 -11.30 -19.19 -14.08
CA LEU A 231 -11.71 -17.86 -14.55
C LEU A 231 -11.66 -17.79 -16.07
N ASN A 232 -12.66 -17.12 -16.65
CA ASN A 232 -12.66 -16.88 -18.09
C ASN A 232 -11.69 -15.74 -18.44
N GLY A 233 -10.56 -16.08 -19.05
CA GLY A 233 -9.52 -15.14 -19.44
C GLY A 233 -9.97 -14.00 -20.36
N THR A 234 -11.02 -14.20 -21.17
CA THR A 234 -11.55 -13.16 -22.08
C THR A 234 -12.44 -12.14 -21.37
N SER A 235 -12.97 -12.49 -20.20
CA SER A 235 -13.84 -11.62 -19.39
C SER A 235 -13.07 -10.72 -18.42
N VAL A 236 -11.75 -10.89 -18.34
CA VAL A 236 -10.87 -10.20 -17.38
C VAL A 236 -10.83 -8.70 -17.72
N ALA A 237 -11.29 -7.87 -16.79
CA ALA A 237 -11.29 -6.42 -16.96
C ALA A 237 -11.04 -5.68 -15.64
N TRP A 238 -10.33 -4.56 -15.72
CA TRP A 238 -10.21 -3.63 -14.59
C TRP A 238 -11.51 -2.84 -14.45
N LYS A 239 -12.14 -2.92 -13.28
CA LYS A 239 -13.36 -2.16 -13.00
C LYS A 239 -13.00 -0.67 -12.82
N PRO A 240 -13.65 0.28 -13.50
CA PRO A 240 -13.42 1.70 -13.27
C PRO A 240 -13.67 2.08 -11.81
N VAL A 241 -12.86 3.01 -11.29
CA VAL A 241 -13.10 3.56 -9.96
C VAL A 241 -14.22 4.59 -10.01
N ASP A 242 -15.02 4.66 -8.95
CA ASP A 242 -16.01 5.72 -8.75
C ASP A 242 -15.28 7.01 -8.35
N ALA A 243 -14.80 7.75 -9.34
CA ALA A 243 -14.01 8.95 -9.15
C ALA A 243 -14.90 10.14 -8.76
N TYR A 244 -14.47 10.90 -7.76
CA TYR A 244 -15.14 12.11 -7.30
C TYR A 244 -14.11 13.19 -6.99
N PHE A 245 -14.59 14.43 -6.83
CA PHE A 245 -13.78 15.51 -6.26
C PHE A 245 -14.10 15.65 -4.78
N ILE A 246 -13.07 15.91 -3.96
CA ILE A 246 -13.18 16.07 -2.50
C ILE A 246 -14.27 17.07 -2.09
N LYS A 247 -14.47 18.15 -2.85
CA LYS A 247 -15.52 19.17 -2.61
C LYS A 247 -16.95 18.64 -2.70
N GLN A 248 -17.16 17.49 -3.34
CA GLN A 248 -18.47 16.86 -3.58
C GLN A 248 -18.68 15.61 -2.70
N ALA A 249 -17.71 15.29 -1.85
CA ALA A 249 -17.69 14.08 -1.04
C ALA A 249 -17.57 14.44 0.44
N LYS A 250 -17.93 13.50 1.31
CA LYS A 250 -17.90 13.68 2.77
C LYS A 250 -16.67 13.01 3.38
N GLU A 251 -15.87 13.79 4.08
CA GLU A 251 -14.75 13.29 4.86
C GLU A 251 -15.22 12.31 5.94
N GLY A 252 -14.45 11.25 6.19
CA GLY A 252 -14.77 10.16 7.12
C GLY A 252 -15.80 9.14 6.60
N GLN A 253 -16.58 9.49 5.57
CA GLN A 253 -17.53 8.58 4.92
C GLN A 253 -17.05 8.12 3.54
N ASP A 254 -16.70 9.07 2.68
CA ASP A 254 -16.28 8.79 1.30
C ASP A 254 -14.76 8.71 1.18
N TYR A 255 -14.04 9.57 1.91
CA TYR A 255 -12.58 9.62 1.92
C TYR A 255 -12.02 9.93 3.30
N HIS A 256 -10.75 9.62 3.51
CA HIS A 256 -9.95 9.99 4.67
C HIS A 256 -8.87 11.00 4.26
N THR A 257 -8.64 12.02 5.07
CA THR A 257 -7.56 13.00 4.87
C THR A 257 -6.38 12.64 5.77
N ILE A 258 -5.20 12.49 5.18
CA ILE A 258 -3.96 12.28 5.92
C ILE A 258 -3.52 13.61 6.55
N THR A 259 -3.34 13.61 7.88
CA THR A 259 -2.93 14.76 8.68
C THR A 259 -1.83 14.36 9.65
N TYR A 260 -1.16 15.31 10.31
CA TYR A 260 -0.18 14.99 11.35
C TYR A 260 -0.73 14.00 12.39
N LYS A 261 -2.00 14.09 12.77
CA LYS A 261 -2.56 13.19 13.80
C LYS A 261 -3.13 11.88 13.24
N GLU A 262 -3.46 11.84 11.95
CA GLU A 262 -4.21 10.75 11.33
C GLU A 262 -3.54 10.30 10.03
N ARG A 263 -2.37 9.66 10.17
CA ARG A 263 -1.48 9.27 9.06
C ARG A 263 -1.04 7.82 9.10
N ALA A 264 -1.63 7.01 9.97
CA ALA A 264 -1.29 5.61 10.07
C ALA A 264 -2.03 4.79 9.01
N ILE A 265 -1.37 3.78 8.46
CA ILE A 265 -1.98 2.75 7.63
C ILE A 265 -1.57 1.38 8.15
N ASP A 266 -2.57 0.50 8.27
CA ASP A 266 -2.40 -0.85 8.74
C ASP A 266 -1.86 -1.75 7.63
N LEU A 267 -0.89 -2.59 8.00
CA LEU A 267 -0.26 -3.59 7.15
C LEU A 267 -0.79 -4.95 7.61
N ASP A 268 -1.75 -5.47 6.86
CA ASP A 268 -2.46 -6.71 7.19
C ASP A 268 -2.58 -7.62 5.99
N ASP A 269 -2.51 -8.91 6.29
CA ASP A 269 -2.84 -10.00 5.38
C ASP A 269 -4.17 -10.58 5.78
N LEU A 270 -5.18 -10.40 4.94
CA LEU A 270 -6.54 -10.87 5.20
C LEU A 270 -6.87 -12.05 4.28
N PHE A 271 -7.47 -13.07 4.86
CA PHE A 271 -7.87 -14.30 4.19
C PHE A 271 -9.38 -14.50 4.32
N VAL A 272 -10.00 -14.98 3.25
CA VAL A 272 -11.40 -15.40 3.29
C VAL A 272 -11.51 -16.80 3.91
N PRO A 273 -12.64 -17.14 4.56
CA PRO A 273 -12.85 -18.49 5.09
C PRO A 273 -12.93 -19.53 3.98
N ASP A 274 -12.77 -20.79 4.35
CA ASP A 274 -12.98 -21.91 3.43
C ASP A 274 -14.35 -21.84 2.74
N GLY A 275 -14.38 -22.20 1.46
CA GLY A 275 -15.59 -22.11 0.64
C GLY A 275 -16.00 -20.68 0.23
N HIS A 276 -15.14 -19.69 0.44
CA HIS A 276 -15.33 -18.31 -0.01
C HIS A 276 -14.26 -17.89 -1.02
N VAL A 277 -14.56 -16.83 -1.75
CA VAL A 277 -13.63 -16.13 -2.64
C VAL A 277 -13.70 -14.63 -2.40
N LEU A 278 -12.61 -13.94 -2.73
CA LEU A 278 -12.53 -12.49 -2.68
C LEU A 278 -13.43 -11.85 -3.75
N THR A 279 -14.33 -10.99 -3.32
CA THR A 279 -15.27 -10.26 -4.19
C THR A 279 -15.24 -8.76 -3.99
N GLY A 280 -14.44 -8.23 -3.07
CA GLY A 280 -14.32 -6.79 -2.92
C GLY A 280 -13.27 -6.38 -1.92
N VAL A 281 -12.93 -5.10 -1.94
CA VAL A 281 -11.96 -4.48 -1.02
C VAL A 281 -12.38 -3.06 -0.69
N ARG A 282 -11.97 -2.57 0.47
CA ARG A 282 -12.12 -1.17 0.86
C ARG A 282 -11.12 -0.77 1.94
N PHE A 283 -10.98 0.52 2.15
CA PHE A 283 -10.46 1.05 3.40
C PHE A 283 -11.62 1.51 4.28
N ARG A 284 -11.40 1.45 5.59
CA ARG A 284 -12.18 2.17 6.58
C ARG A 284 -11.22 2.86 7.55
N LYS A 285 -11.76 3.75 8.38
CA LYS A 285 -11.02 4.40 9.45
C LYS A 285 -11.27 3.68 10.77
N VAL A 286 -10.19 3.30 11.47
CA VAL A 286 -10.23 2.76 12.85
C VAL A 286 -9.32 3.63 13.70
N GLY A 287 -9.90 4.47 14.56
CA GLY A 287 -9.12 5.49 15.28
C GLY A 287 -8.42 6.43 14.29
N THR A 288 -7.09 6.49 14.34
CA THR A 288 -6.24 7.31 13.46
C THR A 288 -5.65 6.52 12.28
N HIS A 289 -6.06 5.26 12.10
CA HIS A 289 -5.50 4.32 11.13
C HIS A 289 -6.44 4.11 9.93
N LEU A 290 -5.84 4.03 8.75
CA LEU A 290 -6.45 3.41 7.58
C LEU A 290 -6.35 1.89 7.70
N ASN A 291 -7.50 1.25 7.86
CA ASN A 291 -7.62 -0.19 8.02
C ASN A 291 -8.19 -0.81 6.74
N PHE A 292 -7.49 -1.82 6.21
CA PHE A 292 -7.89 -2.52 4.99
C PHE A 292 -8.94 -3.60 5.30
N GLU A 293 -9.95 -3.74 4.44
CA GLU A 293 -10.96 -4.79 4.55
C GLU A 293 -11.17 -5.49 3.21
N ILE A 294 -11.49 -6.78 3.30
CA ILE A 294 -11.84 -7.61 2.15
C ILE A 294 -13.28 -8.10 2.26
N GLN A 295 -13.96 -8.26 1.13
CA GLN A 295 -15.27 -8.89 1.07
C GLN A 295 -15.11 -10.34 0.60
N ALA A 296 -15.65 -11.26 1.39
CA ALA A 296 -15.71 -12.69 1.10
C ALA A 296 -17.13 -13.07 0.66
N SER A 297 -17.25 -13.79 -0.45
CA SER A 297 -18.51 -14.36 -0.90
C SER A 297 -18.43 -15.88 -0.95
N PRO A 298 -19.40 -16.62 -0.38
CA PRO A 298 -19.43 -18.06 -0.50
C PRO A 298 -19.64 -18.49 -1.95
N TYR A 299 -19.06 -19.61 -2.34
CA TYR A 299 -19.24 -20.18 -3.68
C TYR A 299 -19.36 -21.70 -3.65
N ASN A 300 -20.00 -22.26 -4.66
CA ASN A 300 -19.96 -23.70 -4.89
C ASN A 300 -18.80 -24.01 -5.84
N TYR A 301 -17.81 -24.77 -5.37
CA TYR A 301 -16.62 -25.09 -6.17
C TYR A 301 -16.95 -25.85 -7.46
N THR A 302 -17.81 -26.87 -7.36
CA THR A 302 -18.16 -27.72 -8.51
C THR A 302 -18.84 -26.92 -9.61
N SER A 303 -19.82 -26.09 -9.28
CA SER A 303 -20.54 -25.28 -10.29
C SER A 303 -19.86 -23.95 -10.61
N GLY A 304 -19.01 -23.43 -9.72
CA GLY A 304 -18.39 -22.11 -9.85
C GLY A 304 -19.34 -20.94 -9.56
N ILE A 305 -20.48 -21.18 -8.89
CA ILE A 305 -21.53 -20.17 -8.68
C ILE A 305 -21.42 -19.54 -7.29
N LEU A 306 -21.42 -18.20 -7.26
CA LEU A 306 -21.42 -17.38 -6.04
C LEU A 306 -22.80 -17.33 -5.37
N SER A 307 -22.81 -17.32 -4.04
CA SER A 307 -23.99 -17.05 -3.22
C SER A 307 -24.17 -15.53 -3.07
N ARG A 308 -25.06 -14.96 -3.87
CA ARG A 308 -25.21 -13.50 -4.06
C ARG A 308 -25.45 -12.71 -2.76
N ASP A 309 -26.25 -13.25 -1.85
CA ASP A 309 -26.74 -12.50 -0.68
C ASP A 309 -26.03 -12.84 0.64
N ARG A 310 -24.92 -13.58 0.57
CA ARG A 310 -24.20 -14.08 1.77
C ARG A 310 -22.78 -13.54 1.89
N SER A 311 -22.52 -12.39 1.30
CA SER A 311 -21.19 -11.77 1.32
C SER A 311 -20.94 -11.06 2.65
N GLN A 312 -19.72 -11.17 3.17
CA GLN A 312 -19.33 -10.58 4.45
C GLN A 312 -18.01 -9.83 4.33
N TRP A 313 -17.86 -8.74 5.10
CA TRP A 313 -16.60 -8.02 5.21
C TRP A 313 -15.74 -8.63 6.30
N ILE A 314 -14.45 -8.77 6.02
CA ILE A 314 -13.43 -9.32 6.92
C ILE A 314 -12.38 -8.24 7.10
N SER A 315 -11.95 -8.08 8.34
CA SER A 315 -11.01 -7.05 8.75
C SER A 315 -10.20 -7.52 9.95
N ASN A 316 -9.11 -6.81 10.22
CA ASN A 316 -8.36 -6.92 11.46
C ASN A 316 -8.62 -5.68 12.31
N ASP A 317 -9.42 -5.81 13.37
CA ASP A 317 -9.76 -4.73 14.29
C ASP A 317 -8.65 -4.41 15.32
N ASN A 318 -7.51 -5.12 15.28
CA ASN A 318 -6.41 -4.91 16.21
C ASN A 318 -5.79 -3.51 16.05
N THR A 319 -5.59 -2.83 17.18
CA THR A 319 -5.03 -1.47 17.25
C THR A 319 -3.73 -1.43 18.05
N ASP A 320 -2.97 -0.36 17.91
CA ASP A 320 -1.78 -0.06 18.72
C ASP A 320 -2.13 0.15 20.22
N GLY A 321 -3.37 0.51 20.53
CA GLY A 321 -3.91 0.59 21.91
C GLY A 321 -4.50 -0.71 22.47
N SER A 322 -4.45 -1.83 21.74
CA SER A 322 -5.08 -3.08 22.17
C SER A 322 -4.38 -3.72 23.38
N LEU A 323 -5.17 -4.20 24.35
CA LEU A 323 -4.63 -4.77 25.61
C LEU A 323 -3.83 -6.06 25.40
N VAL A 324 -4.16 -6.83 24.36
CA VAL A 324 -3.53 -8.11 24.05
C VAL A 324 -2.92 -8.01 22.67
N LYS A 325 -1.59 -8.17 22.57
CA LYS A 325 -0.83 -8.12 21.31
C LYS A 325 -1.14 -6.88 20.46
N PRO A 326 -0.88 -5.67 20.99
CA PRO A 326 -1.09 -4.44 20.23
C PRO A 326 -0.29 -4.45 18.92
N ARG A 327 -0.87 -3.81 17.91
CA ARG A 327 -0.24 -3.64 16.60
C ARG A 327 1.13 -2.97 16.74
N LYS A 328 2.13 -3.45 16.00
CA LYS A 328 3.51 -2.92 16.09
C LYS A 328 3.77 -1.86 15.03
N LYS A 329 4.38 -0.74 15.41
CA LYS A 329 4.83 0.28 14.47
C LYS A 329 6.04 -0.22 13.68
N LEU A 330 5.97 -0.17 12.36
CA LEU A 330 7.11 -0.26 11.46
C LEU A 330 7.74 1.13 11.37
N VAL A 331 8.95 1.27 11.91
CA VAL A 331 9.65 2.57 11.98
C VAL A 331 10.53 2.74 10.76
N LEU A 332 10.35 3.86 10.06
CA LEU A 332 11.25 4.30 8.99
C LEU A 332 12.38 5.13 9.60
N ASP A 333 13.60 4.59 9.58
CA ASP A 333 14.80 5.22 10.15
C ASP A 333 15.46 6.13 9.10
N SER A 334 15.49 7.45 9.34
CA SER A 334 15.97 8.50 8.43
C SER A 334 15.66 8.22 6.94
N PRO A 335 14.38 8.21 6.55
CA PRO A 335 13.98 7.74 5.23
C PRO A 335 14.22 8.76 4.11
N ASP A 336 15.19 8.52 3.22
CA ASP A 336 15.31 9.23 1.96
C ASP A 336 14.29 8.74 0.92
N LEU A 337 14.26 9.36 -0.27
CA LEU A 337 13.31 9.03 -1.34
C LEU A 337 13.50 7.58 -1.84
N PRO A 338 12.44 6.77 -1.88
CA PRO A 338 12.52 5.36 -2.30
C PRO A 338 13.12 5.19 -3.71
N THR A 339 12.89 6.15 -4.60
CA THR A 339 13.37 6.13 -5.99
C THR A 339 14.84 6.48 -6.16
N ARG A 340 15.52 6.93 -5.10
CA ARG A 340 16.98 7.16 -5.08
C ARG A 340 17.76 5.90 -4.67
N SER A 341 17.09 4.89 -4.11
CA SER A 341 17.73 3.61 -3.77
C SER A 341 18.26 2.93 -5.03
N SER A 342 19.51 2.45 -4.96
CA SER A 342 20.08 1.57 -6.00
C SER A 342 19.72 0.10 -5.81
N ALA A 343 19.29 -0.27 -4.59
CA ALA A 343 18.84 -1.62 -4.27
C ALA A 343 17.34 -1.77 -4.53
N LEU A 344 16.93 -2.99 -4.92
CA LEU A 344 15.52 -3.36 -5.05
C LEU A 344 14.87 -3.36 -3.66
N ALA A 345 13.64 -2.88 -3.55
CA ALA A 345 12.86 -2.93 -2.33
C ALA A 345 12.30 -4.35 -2.12
N GLU A 346 12.53 -4.90 -0.92
CA GLU A 346 12.00 -6.19 -0.51
C GLU A 346 10.89 -6.02 0.54
N PRO A 347 9.87 -6.89 0.57
CA PRO A 347 8.88 -6.89 1.64
C PRO A 347 9.56 -7.06 3.00
N ASP A 348 9.34 -6.10 3.89
CA ASP A 348 9.94 -6.01 5.24
C ASP A 348 8.90 -5.90 6.35
N SER A 349 7.62 -5.85 5.96
CA SER A 349 6.47 -5.82 6.88
C SER A 349 5.86 -7.18 7.10
N SER A 350 5.18 -7.33 8.24
CA SER A 350 4.35 -8.47 8.59
C SER A 350 2.92 -8.02 8.91
N SER A 351 1.96 -8.95 8.85
CA SER A 351 0.61 -8.72 9.37
C SER A 351 0.65 -8.27 10.84
N ASP A 352 -0.37 -7.55 11.31
CA ASP A 352 -0.40 -6.89 12.63
C ASP A 352 0.70 -5.82 12.81
N GLN A 353 1.10 -5.14 11.74
CA GLN A 353 1.93 -3.93 11.80
C GLN A 353 1.19 -2.71 11.26
N TYR A 354 1.65 -1.52 11.59
CA TYR A 354 1.24 -0.28 10.93
C TYR A 354 2.47 0.57 10.62
N LEU A 355 2.32 1.48 9.68
CA LEU A 355 3.29 2.54 9.44
C LEU A 355 2.58 3.90 9.42
N GLU A 356 3.34 4.95 9.65
CA GLU A 356 2.85 6.32 9.52
C GLU A 356 3.47 6.96 8.29
N PHE A 357 2.65 7.61 7.46
CA PHE A 357 3.17 8.54 6.47
C PHE A 357 3.91 9.67 7.19
N THR A 358 5.14 9.94 6.79
CA THR A 358 6.01 10.91 7.43
C THR A 358 6.83 11.66 6.39
N ASN A 359 7.58 12.67 6.80
CA ASN A 359 8.49 13.38 5.93
C ASN A 359 9.71 12.53 5.56
N SER A 360 10.28 12.81 4.38
CA SER A 360 11.62 12.37 4.04
C SER A 360 12.65 12.91 5.04
N ASP A 361 13.82 12.29 5.07
CA ASP A 361 14.89 12.69 5.96
C ASP A 361 15.25 14.18 5.79
N ILE A 362 15.55 14.82 6.92
CA ILE A 362 15.81 16.25 6.97
C ILE A 362 17.17 16.56 6.34
N ASP A 363 18.17 15.72 6.54
CA ASP A 363 19.52 15.96 6.04
C ASP A 363 19.62 15.60 4.56
N SER A 364 19.01 14.49 4.12
CA SER A 364 19.07 14.05 2.71
C SER A 364 18.15 14.84 1.77
N ASP A 365 17.02 15.33 2.26
CA ASP A 365 15.95 15.87 1.41
C ASP A 365 15.27 17.13 1.97
N ALA A 366 15.78 17.71 3.06
CA ALA A 366 15.18 18.86 3.74
C ALA A 366 13.70 18.61 4.13
N ALA A 367 13.32 17.34 4.38
CA ALA A 367 11.96 16.93 4.68
C ALA A 367 10.90 17.38 3.66
N GLN A 368 11.22 17.38 2.37
CA GLN A 368 10.35 17.99 1.35
C GLN A 368 9.37 17.02 0.69
N SER A 369 9.54 15.71 0.86
CA SER A 369 8.67 14.67 0.33
C SER A 369 7.96 13.90 1.44
N THR A 370 6.83 13.28 1.13
CA THR A 370 6.10 12.41 2.06
C THR A 370 6.37 10.95 1.68
N VAL A 371 6.78 10.14 2.66
CA VAL A 371 7.11 8.72 2.51
C VAL A 371 6.27 7.87 3.47
N PRO A 372 6.00 6.58 3.17
CA PRO A 372 6.39 5.83 1.97
C PRO A 372 5.68 6.33 0.70
N PHE A 373 6.23 5.99 -0.45
CA PHE A 373 5.52 6.13 -1.73
C PHE A 373 4.48 5.01 -1.90
N ILE A 374 3.65 5.09 -2.92
CA ILE A 374 2.55 4.14 -3.17
C ILE A 374 2.84 3.43 -4.50
N ASP A 375 3.05 2.12 -4.48
CA ASP A 375 3.20 1.30 -5.68
C ASP A 375 1.82 1.12 -6.34
N ILE A 376 1.69 1.60 -7.59
CA ILE A 376 0.43 1.56 -8.35
C ILE A 376 0.44 0.47 -9.41
N GLN A 377 1.47 -0.39 -9.43
CA GLN A 377 1.55 -1.48 -10.38
C GLN A 377 0.45 -2.52 -10.13
N PRO A 378 -0.06 -3.17 -11.20
CA PRO A 378 -1.08 -4.20 -11.07
C PRO A 378 -0.53 -5.47 -10.42
N VAL A 379 -1.26 -5.96 -9.41
CA VAL A 379 -1.02 -7.26 -8.80
C VAL A 379 -2.15 -8.20 -9.19
N ALA A 380 -1.91 -8.99 -10.23
CA ALA A 380 -2.87 -9.92 -10.80
C ALA A 380 -2.13 -11.19 -11.27
N PRO A 381 -2.54 -12.40 -10.84
CA PRO A 381 -1.95 -13.65 -11.29
C PRO A 381 -2.09 -13.85 -12.81
N LYS A 382 -1.12 -14.54 -13.40
CA LYS A 382 -1.15 -14.96 -14.80
C LYS A 382 -0.82 -16.46 -14.88
N PRO A 383 -1.77 -17.33 -15.26
CA PRO A 383 -3.15 -17.04 -15.66
C PRO A 383 -4.04 -16.50 -14.51
N PRO A 384 -5.18 -15.86 -14.82
CA PRO A 384 -6.09 -15.35 -13.79
C PRO A 384 -6.71 -16.50 -13.00
N VAL A 385 -6.74 -16.37 -11.67
CA VAL A 385 -7.33 -17.33 -10.74
C VAL A 385 -8.14 -16.60 -9.66
N PRO A 386 -9.13 -17.26 -9.03
CA PRO A 386 -9.80 -16.69 -7.88
C PRO A 386 -8.81 -16.44 -6.74
N LEU A 387 -9.08 -15.40 -5.96
CA LEU A 387 -8.25 -15.02 -4.83
C LEU A 387 -8.88 -15.48 -3.52
N SER A 388 -8.06 -15.99 -2.61
CA SER A 388 -8.38 -16.40 -1.24
C SER A 388 -8.08 -15.29 -0.21
N GLY A 389 -7.48 -14.19 -0.64
CA GLY A 389 -7.14 -13.10 0.25
C GLY A 389 -6.49 -11.93 -0.46
N ALA A 390 -6.33 -10.85 0.29
CA ALA A 390 -5.56 -9.69 -0.11
C ALA A 390 -4.99 -9.00 1.12
N GLY A 391 -3.94 -8.22 0.92
CA GLY A 391 -3.31 -7.46 2.00
C GLY A 391 -2.64 -6.20 1.51
N ILE A 392 -2.27 -5.35 2.46
CA ILE A 392 -1.42 -4.17 2.24
C ILE A 392 -0.10 -4.44 2.94
N TYR A 393 1.01 -4.24 2.23
CA TYR A 393 2.34 -4.43 2.77
C TYR A 393 3.22 -3.23 2.44
N HIS A 394 4.26 -3.08 3.24
CA HIS A 394 5.40 -2.23 2.95
C HIS A 394 6.56 -3.09 2.39
N LYS A 395 7.27 -2.52 1.42
CA LYS A 395 8.58 -2.98 0.96
C LYS A 395 9.55 -1.82 0.92
N GLY A 396 10.80 -2.03 1.30
CA GLY A 396 11.76 -0.95 1.37
C GLY A 396 13.20 -1.42 1.52
N ASN A 397 14.08 -0.44 1.69
CA ASN A 397 15.46 -0.62 2.07
C ASN A 397 15.74 0.28 3.27
N ARG A 398 16.72 -0.11 4.09
CA ARG A 398 17.16 0.72 5.21
C ARG A 398 17.57 2.12 4.69
N TRP A 399 17.21 3.17 5.45
CA TRP A 399 17.46 4.58 5.11
C TRP A 399 16.63 5.13 3.95
N PHE A 400 15.66 4.37 3.44
CA PHE A 400 14.75 4.82 2.42
C PHE A 400 13.31 4.61 2.86
N GLY A 401 12.42 5.49 2.40
CA GLY A 401 11.02 5.49 2.81
C GLY A 401 10.19 4.32 2.29
N GLY A 402 10.70 3.53 1.33
CA GLY A 402 10.00 2.39 0.74
C GLY A 402 8.66 2.71 0.05
N PHE A 403 7.88 1.65 -0.20
CA PHE A 403 6.60 1.69 -0.89
C PHE A 403 5.55 0.91 -0.12
N ILE A 404 4.33 1.44 -0.03
CA ILE A 404 3.14 0.65 0.27
C ILE A 404 2.53 0.10 -1.00
N ALA A 405 2.06 -1.14 -0.96
CA ALA A 405 1.53 -1.83 -2.11
C ALA A 405 0.46 -2.84 -1.70
N PRO A 406 -0.50 -3.16 -2.58
CA PRO A 406 -1.38 -4.29 -2.37
C PRO A 406 -0.66 -5.59 -2.72
N LYS A 407 -1.04 -6.67 -2.07
CA LYS A 407 -0.70 -8.04 -2.46
C LYS A 407 -1.94 -8.92 -2.43
N VAL A 408 -1.88 -10.04 -3.14
CA VAL A 408 -3.02 -10.97 -3.28
C VAL A 408 -2.59 -12.38 -2.93
N PHE A 409 -3.55 -13.20 -2.49
CA PHE A 409 -3.35 -14.62 -2.21
C PHE A 409 -4.22 -15.44 -3.15
N THR A 410 -3.62 -16.36 -3.89
CA THR A 410 -4.34 -17.23 -4.82
C THR A 410 -5.09 -18.34 -4.08
N LEU A 411 -6.22 -18.78 -4.63
CA LEU A 411 -6.97 -19.90 -4.07
C LEU A 411 -6.13 -21.20 -4.07
N ASP A 412 -6.10 -21.92 -2.95
CA ASP A 412 -5.51 -23.27 -2.90
C ASP A 412 -6.48 -24.28 -3.52
N PHE A 413 -6.05 -24.93 -4.59
CA PHE A 413 -6.82 -25.99 -5.25
C PHE A 413 -6.50 -27.39 -4.70
N SER A 414 -5.54 -27.53 -3.79
CA SER A 414 -5.07 -28.83 -3.26
C SER A 414 -6.19 -29.63 -2.57
N ALA A 415 -7.12 -28.93 -1.90
CA ALA A 415 -8.28 -29.54 -1.25
C ALA A 415 -9.30 -30.12 -2.25
N HIS A 416 -9.24 -29.70 -3.51
CA HIS A 416 -10.18 -30.09 -4.55
C HIS A 416 -9.61 -31.11 -5.54
N LEU A 417 -8.32 -31.47 -5.41
CA LEU A 417 -7.73 -32.54 -6.19
C LEU A 417 -8.26 -33.90 -5.70
N GLN A 418 -8.86 -34.65 -6.62
CA GLN A 418 -9.24 -36.04 -6.39
C GLN A 418 -7.98 -36.89 -6.24
N ASP A 419 -7.78 -37.44 -5.04
CA ASP A 419 -6.74 -38.40 -4.70
C ASP A 419 -7.31 -39.82 -4.48
N ASN A 420 -8.61 -39.99 -4.72
CA ASN A 420 -9.33 -41.25 -4.60
C ASN A 420 -10.08 -41.56 -5.88
N PHE A 421 -9.64 -42.60 -6.58
CA PHE A 421 -10.32 -43.14 -7.75
C PHE A 421 -10.97 -44.47 -7.35
N PRO A 422 -12.32 -44.53 -7.21
CA PRO A 422 -13.02 -45.69 -6.66
C PRO A 422 -12.75 -47.00 -7.42
N GLU A 423 -12.46 -46.92 -8.73
CA GLU A 423 -12.09 -48.07 -9.57
C GLU A 423 -10.81 -48.81 -9.10
N ILE A 424 -9.92 -48.13 -8.39
CA ILE A 424 -8.66 -48.69 -7.88
C ILE A 424 -8.85 -49.31 -6.49
N ASN A 425 -9.61 -48.61 -5.63
CA ASN A 425 -9.79 -49.02 -4.24
C ASN A 425 -10.68 -50.26 -4.09
N GLU A 426 -11.62 -50.50 -5.01
CA GLU A 426 -12.38 -51.75 -5.07
C GLU A 426 -11.53 -52.92 -5.59
N ALA A 427 -10.67 -52.69 -6.59
CA ALA A 427 -9.73 -53.70 -7.08
C ALA A 427 -8.68 -54.09 -6.02
N GLN A 428 -8.25 -53.16 -5.17
CA GLN A 428 -7.36 -53.45 -4.04
C GLN A 428 -8.08 -54.12 -2.86
N LYS A 429 -9.36 -53.81 -2.61
CA LYS A 429 -10.17 -54.49 -1.58
C LYS A 429 -10.55 -55.92 -1.95
N LEU A 430 -10.69 -56.23 -3.24
CA LEU A 430 -10.94 -57.59 -3.75
C LEU A 430 -9.67 -58.47 -3.81
N ARG A 431 -8.47 -57.88 -3.58
CA ARG A 431 -7.18 -58.57 -3.53
C ARG A 431 -6.67 -58.83 -2.09
N LYS A 432 -7.45 -58.50 -1.06
CA LYS A 432 -7.29 -58.98 0.32
C LYS A 432 -8.35 -60.02 0.60
#